data_AF-A0A318NUI7-F1
#
_entry.id   AF-A0A318NUI7-F1
#
_cell.length_a   1.000
_cell.length_b   1.000
_cell.length_c   1.000
_cell.angle_alpha   90.00
_cell.angle_beta   90.00
_cell.angle_gamma   90.00
#
_symmetry.space_group_name_H-M   'P 1'
#
loop_
_entity.id
_entity.type
_entity.pdbx_description
1 polymer ?
#
loop_
_entity_poly.entity_id
_entity_poly.type
_entity_poly.pdbx_seq_one_letter_code
_entity_poly.pdbx_strand_id
1 'polypeptide(L)'
;MHDLADKNKYIGFLFMRINPEYFALGREGIHEVSAEHARDLGRFAKQLTHVVTTGVNGKYDQVTMVEADTLEEINAAATAFRMGNKARYIEIVDIVVGMKAPPRGLANRSSQPS
;
A
#
# COMPACT_ATOMS: atom_id res chain seq x y z
N MET A 1 -5.82 0.64 -26.68
CA MET A 1 -5.56 0.83 -25.24
C MET A 1 -4.33 1.73 -25.14
N HIS A 2 -4.27 2.67 -24.19
CA HIS A 2 -3.18 3.65 -24.10
C HIS A 2 -1.99 3.06 -23.33
N ASP A 3 -0.73 3.28 -23.74
CA ASP A 3 0.46 2.66 -23.11
C ASP A 3 0.61 2.94 -21.60
N LEU A 4 0.23 4.15 -21.15
CA LEU A 4 0.14 4.48 -19.70
C LEU A 4 -0.91 3.67 -18.92
N ALA A 5 -1.82 2.98 -19.60
CA ALA A 5 -2.85 2.14 -19.00
C ALA A 5 -2.48 0.64 -19.04
N ASP A 6 -1.33 0.25 -19.59
CA ASP A 6 -0.97 -1.16 -19.70
C ASP A 6 -0.32 -1.73 -18.43
N LYS A 7 0.21 -0.86 -17.54
CA LYS A 7 0.79 -1.24 -16.26
C LYS A 7 0.19 -0.47 -15.07
N ASN A 8 0.20 -1.08 -13.89
CA ASN A 8 -0.31 -0.54 -12.62
C ASN A 8 -1.78 -0.10 -12.69
N LYS A 9 -2.61 -0.95 -13.32
CA LYS A 9 -4.06 -0.72 -13.52
C LYS A 9 -4.82 -0.65 -12.20
N TYR A 10 -4.37 -1.39 -11.19
CA TYR A 10 -5.02 -1.47 -9.90
C TYR A 10 -4.19 -0.75 -8.84
N ILE A 11 -4.91 -0.13 -7.91
CA ILE A 11 -4.32 0.59 -6.80
C ILE A 11 -5.02 0.20 -5.50
N GLY A 12 -4.23 -0.13 -4.48
CA GLY A 12 -4.67 -0.38 -3.13
C GLY A 12 -4.12 0.68 -2.19
N PHE A 13 -4.93 1.11 -1.24
CA PHE A 13 -4.53 1.95 -0.12
C PHE A 13 -4.89 1.26 1.19
N LEU A 14 -3.93 1.21 2.10
CA LEU A 14 -4.06 0.70 3.45
C LEU A 14 -3.75 1.84 4.41
N PHE A 15 -4.74 2.26 5.18
CA PHE A 15 -4.63 3.35 6.13
C PHE A 15 -4.49 2.79 7.54
N MET A 16 -3.45 3.20 8.26
CA MET A 16 -3.09 2.61 9.54
C MET A 16 -2.84 3.65 10.62
N ARG A 17 -3.20 3.30 11.85
CA ARG A 17 -2.72 3.97 13.06
C ARG A 17 -1.75 3.07 13.81
N ILE A 18 -0.78 3.71 14.44
CA ILE A 18 0.26 3.02 15.21
C ILE A 18 0.02 3.34 16.68
N ASN A 19 -0.22 2.31 17.49
CA ASN A 19 -0.39 2.46 18.93
C ASN A 19 0.89 3.09 19.53
N PRO A 20 0.78 4.11 20.42
CA PRO A 20 1.91 4.67 21.16
C PRO A 20 2.86 3.64 21.79
N GLU A 21 2.34 2.49 22.25
CA GLU A 21 3.13 1.39 22.82
C GLU A 21 4.19 0.84 21.84
N TYR A 22 3.95 0.94 20.53
CA TYR A 22 4.94 0.58 19.51
C TYR A 22 6.23 1.39 19.65
N PHE A 23 6.11 2.69 19.91
CA PHE A 23 7.24 3.59 20.02
C PHE A 23 7.98 3.40 21.35
N ALA A 24 7.27 2.94 22.39
CA ALA A 24 7.85 2.63 23.69
C ALA A 24 8.79 1.40 23.66
N LEU A 25 8.68 0.53 22.65
CA LEU A 25 9.56 -0.63 22.47
C LEU A 25 11.03 -0.24 22.22
N GLY A 26 11.29 0.99 21.80
CA GLY A 26 12.61 1.43 21.38
C GLY A 26 13.09 0.74 20.10
N ARG A 27 14.33 1.04 19.69
CA ARG A 27 14.87 0.60 18.40
C ARG A 27 14.94 -0.92 18.25
N GLU A 28 15.41 -1.62 19.28
CA GLU A 28 15.60 -3.07 19.25
C GLU A 28 14.26 -3.80 19.23
N GLY A 29 13.32 -3.42 20.09
CA GLY A 29 11.99 -4.03 20.13
C GLY A 29 11.20 -3.76 18.85
N ILE A 30 11.28 -2.55 18.28
CA ILE A 30 10.68 -2.25 16.96
C ILE A 30 11.26 -3.17 15.87
N HIS A 31 12.58 -3.35 15.85
CA HIS A 31 13.23 -4.23 14.88
C HIS A 31 12.75 -5.67 15.04
N GLU A 32 12.72 -6.19 16.27
CA GLU A 32 12.26 -7.55 16.57
C GLU A 32 10.84 -7.81 16.06
N VAL A 33 9.89 -6.91 16.37
CA VAL A 33 8.48 -7.12 15.97
C VAL A 33 8.23 -6.85 14.49
N SER A 34 9.11 -6.09 13.82
CA SER A 34 8.91 -5.66 12.42
C SER A 34 9.77 -6.42 11.40
N ALA A 35 10.81 -7.14 11.83
CA ALA A 35 11.77 -7.77 10.93
C ALA A 35 11.14 -8.82 10.00
N GLU A 36 10.23 -9.65 10.54
CA GLU A 36 9.49 -10.63 9.74
C GLU A 36 8.63 -9.95 8.67
N HIS A 37 7.81 -8.98 9.11
CA HIS A 37 6.97 -8.19 8.22
C HIS A 37 7.77 -7.48 7.11
N ALA A 38 8.91 -6.88 7.45
CA ALA A 38 9.77 -6.22 6.48
C ALA A 38 10.36 -7.20 5.44
N ARG A 39 10.72 -8.42 5.86
CA ARG A 39 11.19 -9.48 4.94
C ARG A 39 10.09 -9.94 3.99
N ASP A 40 8.88 -10.14 4.49
CA ASP A 40 7.76 -10.61 3.67
C ASP A 40 7.33 -9.54 2.64
N LEU A 41 7.28 -8.28 3.05
CA LEU A 41 7.00 -7.16 2.14
C LEU A 41 8.12 -6.91 1.12
N GLY A 42 9.35 -7.37 1.38
CA GLY A 42 10.47 -7.24 0.46
C GLY A 42 10.17 -7.81 -0.94
N ARG A 43 9.28 -8.81 -1.03
CA ARG A 43 8.83 -9.40 -2.30
C ARG A 43 8.01 -8.44 -3.16
N PHE A 44 7.36 -7.46 -2.53
CA PHE A 44 6.50 -6.47 -3.17
C PHE A 44 7.15 -5.07 -3.21
N ALA A 45 8.44 -4.94 -2.86
CA ALA A 45 9.10 -3.64 -2.69
C ALA A 45 9.02 -2.71 -3.92
N LYS A 46 8.87 -3.25 -5.13
CA LYS A 46 8.71 -2.46 -6.38
C LYS A 46 7.29 -1.90 -6.57
N GLN A 47 6.31 -2.46 -5.88
CA GLN A 47 4.88 -2.13 -5.97
C GLN A 47 4.39 -1.31 -4.77
N LEU A 48 5.14 -1.34 -3.66
CA LEU A 48 4.77 -0.71 -2.40
C LEU A 48 5.35 0.69 -2.27
N THR A 49 4.51 1.61 -1.79
CA THR A 49 4.94 2.91 -1.28
C THR A 49 4.42 3.08 0.14
N HIS A 50 5.30 3.46 1.06
CA HIS A 50 4.92 3.79 2.44
C HIS A 50 5.03 5.29 2.66
N VAL A 51 3.94 5.89 3.13
CA VAL A 51 3.87 7.32 3.47
C VAL A 51 3.62 7.43 4.97
N VAL A 52 4.54 8.09 5.67
CA VAL A 52 4.38 8.38 7.10
C VAL A 52 3.62 9.70 7.25
N THR A 53 2.54 9.67 8.02
CA THR A 53 1.62 10.82 8.21
C THR A 53 1.46 11.21 9.68
N THR A 54 2.11 10.49 10.60
CA THR A 54 2.15 10.81 12.03
C THR A 54 2.53 12.28 12.26
N GLY A 55 1.76 12.96 13.12
CA GLY A 55 2.00 14.36 13.47
C GLY A 55 1.46 15.40 12.47
N VAL A 56 0.86 14.99 11.34
CA VAL A 56 0.32 15.92 10.34
C VAL A 56 -1.19 16.13 10.47
N ASN A 57 -2.00 15.08 10.25
CA ASN A 57 -3.47 15.22 10.23
C ASN A 57 -4.21 14.42 11.33
N GLY A 58 -3.49 13.62 12.11
CA GLY A 58 -4.01 12.83 13.24
C GLY A 58 -4.99 11.70 12.88
N LYS A 59 -5.40 11.56 11.61
CA LYS A 59 -6.35 10.54 11.17
C LYS A 59 -5.68 9.19 10.95
N TYR A 60 -4.48 9.20 10.38
CA TYR A 60 -3.66 8.02 10.13
C TYR A 60 -2.20 8.34 10.44
N ASP A 61 -1.46 7.34 10.89
CA ASP A 61 -0.01 7.43 11.15
C ASP A 61 0.81 6.97 9.95
N GLN A 62 0.25 6.05 9.17
CA GLN A 62 0.86 5.56 7.95
C GLN A 62 -0.21 5.25 6.89
N VAL A 63 0.12 5.56 5.64
CA VAL A 63 -0.61 5.10 4.46
C VAL A 63 0.33 4.24 3.63
N THR A 64 -0.09 3.01 3.34
CA THR A 64 0.62 2.14 2.39
C THR A 64 -0.18 2.09 1.10
N MET A 65 0.50 2.34 -0.02
CA MET A 65 -0.05 2.25 -1.37
C MET A 65 0.56 1.05 -2.09
N VAL A 66 -0.27 0.32 -2.83
CA VAL A 66 0.13 -0.81 -3.68
C VAL A 66 -0.34 -0.51 -5.10
N GLU A 67 0.56 -0.51 -6.08
CA GLU A 67 0.20 -0.44 -7.49
C GLU A 67 0.51 -1.78 -8.17
N ALA A 68 -0.44 -2.30 -8.95
CA ALA A 68 -0.34 -3.63 -9.54
C ALA A 68 -1.05 -3.76 -10.90
N ASP A 69 -0.65 -4.73 -11.70
CA ASP A 69 -1.23 -4.99 -13.03
C ASP A 69 -2.55 -5.77 -12.94
N THR A 70 -2.71 -6.56 -11.87
CA THR A 70 -3.85 -7.46 -11.64
C THR A 70 -4.43 -7.32 -10.23
N LEU A 71 -5.68 -7.76 -10.04
CA LEU A 71 -6.29 -7.80 -8.70
C LEU A 71 -5.69 -8.91 -7.83
N GLU A 72 -5.21 -9.98 -8.45
CA GLU A 72 -4.52 -11.09 -7.82
C GLU A 72 -3.22 -10.61 -7.14
N GLU A 73 -2.48 -9.72 -7.78
CA GLU A 73 -1.29 -9.08 -7.19
C GLU A 73 -1.65 -8.20 -5.98
N ILE A 74 -2.73 -7.42 -6.05
CA ILE A 74 -3.24 -6.66 -4.89
C ILE A 74 -3.64 -7.61 -3.76
N ASN A 75 -4.36 -8.69 -4.07
CA ASN A 75 -4.78 -9.68 -3.08
C ASN A 75 -3.57 -10.39 -2.43
N ALA A 76 -2.57 -10.76 -3.24
CA ALA A 76 -1.34 -11.37 -2.75
C ALA A 76 -0.58 -10.44 -1.82
N ALA A 77 -0.41 -9.17 -2.21
CA ALA A 77 0.22 -8.15 -1.36
C ALA A 77 -0.56 -7.96 -0.06
N ALA A 78 -1.89 -7.77 -0.11
CA ALA A 78 -2.75 -7.61 1.06
C ALA A 78 -2.74 -8.84 1.99
N THR A 79 -2.68 -10.04 1.44
CA THR A 79 -2.59 -11.28 2.23
C THR A 79 -1.21 -11.46 2.86
N ALA A 80 -0.16 -11.02 2.19
CA ALA A 80 1.21 -10.99 2.72
C ALA A 80 1.41 -9.86 3.75
N PHE A 81 0.55 -8.85 3.78
CA PHE A 81 0.50 -7.82 4.82
C PHE A 81 0.12 -8.34 6.21
N ARG A 82 0.08 -9.67 6.45
CA ARG A 82 0.01 -10.26 7.78
C ARG A 82 1.15 -9.68 8.62
N MET A 83 0.84 -8.68 9.44
CA MET A 83 1.83 -7.88 10.15
C MET A 83 2.47 -8.64 11.32
N GLY A 84 2.36 -9.97 11.38
CA GLY A 84 2.93 -10.82 12.43
C GLY A 84 2.74 -10.26 13.84
N ASN A 85 3.83 -10.22 14.61
CA ASN A 85 3.85 -9.59 15.93
C ASN A 85 3.59 -8.08 15.91
N LYS A 86 3.97 -7.39 14.83
CA LYS A 86 3.68 -5.96 14.62
C LYS A 86 2.17 -5.68 14.55
N ALA A 87 1.34 -6.64 14.14
CA ALA A 87 -0.13 -6.47 14.08
C ALA A 87 -0.76 -6.03 15.40
N ARG A 88 -0.16 -6.40 16.54
CA ARG A 88 -0.63 -6.01 17.88
C ARG A 88 -0.55 -4.51 18.15
N TYR A 89 0.27 -3.80 17.38
CA TYR A 89 0.52 -2.37 17.54
C TYR A 89 -0.05 -1.52 16.40
N ILE A 90 -0.70 -2.15 15.43
CA ILE A 90 -1.21 -1.49 14.23
C ILE A 90 -2.71 -1.68 14.16
N GLU A 91 -3.43 -0.57 14.07
CA GLU A 91 -4.84 -0.54 13.78
C GLU A 91 -5.02 -0.24 12.28
N ILE A 92 -5.72 -1.12 11.57
CA ILE A 92 -6.16 -0.84 10.20
C ILE A 92 -7.41 0.02 10.30
N VAL A 93 -7.35 1.25 9.82
CA VAL A 93 -8.48 2.17 9.85
C VAL A 93 -9.36 2.01 8.62
N ASP A 94 -8.76 1.81 7.45
CA ASP A 94 -9.49 1.66 6.20
C ASP A 94 -8.65 0.94 5.14
N ILE A 95 -9.33 0.31 4.18
CA ILE A 95 -8.74 -0.33 3.00
C ILE A 95 -9.55 0.07 1.78
N VAL A 96 -8.89 0.69 0.80
CA VAL A 96 -9.50 1.06 -0.48
C VAL A 96 -8.79 0.34 -1.60
N VAL A 97 -9.52 -0.35 -2.45
CA VAL A 97 -9.01 -0.93 -3.69
C VAL A 97 -9.79 -0.35 -4.86
N GLY A 98 -9.06 0.08 -5.88
CA GLY A 98 -9.65 0.68 -7.07
C GLY A 98 -8.82 0.45 -8.32
N MET A 99 -9.29 1.07 -9.41
CA MET A 99 -8.61 1.06 -10.70
C MET A 99 -8.12 2.47 -11.04
N LYS A 100 -6.88 2.56 -11.52
CA LYS A 100 -6.30 3.79 -12.03
C LYS A 100 -6.93 4.12 -13.38
N ALA A 101 -7.77 5.15 -13.42
CA ALA A 101 -8.33 5.62 -14.67
C ALA A 101 -7.25 6.33 -15.52
N PRO A 102 -7.25 6.14 -16.84
CA PRO A 102 -6.37 6.92 -17.72
C PRO A 102 -6.70 8.41 -17.58
N PRO A 103 -5.71 9.32 -17.73
CA PRO A 103 -5.96 10.75 -17.69
C PRO A 103 -7.07 11.13 -18.67
N ARG A 104 -8.09 11.84 -18.17
CA ARG A 104 -9.20 12.34 -19.00
C ARG A 104 -8.62 13.32 -20.03
N GLY A 105 -8.64 12.93 -21.29
CA GLY A 105 -7.96 13.61 -22.41
C GLY A 105 -7.12 12.69 -23.29
N LEU A 106 -6.67 11.54 -22.76
CA LEU A 106 -5.92 10.52 -23.52
C LEU A 106 -6.79 9.32 -23.93
N ALA A 107 -7.97 9.17 -23.32
CA ALA A 107 -8.91 8.08 -23.62
C ALA A 107 -9.55 8.15 -25.03
N ASN A 108 -9.53 9.32 -25.69
CA ASN A 108 -10.27 9.55 -26.93
C ASN A 108 -9.48 9.33 -28.24
N ARG A 109 -8.24 8.80 -28.20
CA ARG A 109 -7.44 8.61 -29.42
C ARG A 109 -7.52 7.22 -30.06
N SER A 110 -8.24 6.27 -29.47
CA SER A 110 -8.31 4.89 -30.00
C SER A 110 -9.58 4.55 -30.76
N SER A 111 -10.40 5.52 -31.15
CA SER A 111 -11.70 5.26 -31.80
C SER A 111 -11.90 5.95 -33.16
N GLN A 112 -10.85 6.44 -33.83
CA GLN A 112 -10.97 6.86 -35.24
C GLN A 112 -10.21 5.90 -36.15
N PRO A 113 -10.91 5.16 -37.04
CA PRO A 113 -10.25 4.45 -38.13
C PRO A 113 -9.74 5.48 -39.16
N SER A 114 -8.50 5.25 -39.60
CA SER A 114 -7.82 5.93 -40.71
C SER A 114 -8.49 5.70 -42.06
#